data_AF-A0A2E3KL15-F1
#
_entry.id   AF-A0A2E3KL15-F1
#
_cell.length_a   1.000
_cell.length_b   1.000
_cell.length_c   1.000
_cell.angle_alpha   90.00
_cell.angle_beta   90.00
_cell.angle_gamma   90.00
#
_symmetry.space_group_name_H-M   'P 1'
#
loop_
_entity.id
_entity.type
_entity.pdbx_description
1 polymer ?
#
loop_
_entity_poly.entity_id
_entity_poly.type
_entity_poly.pdbx_seq_one_letter_code
_entity_poly.pdbx_strand_id
1 'polypeptide(L)'
;MVTTREKQRGGFTLIEVIIAGVILALGAASLLSLTSRALQMQRKGEQKIIAASLLDEILSTVLMEGPQDFVQMNSLSGTCDPPFDEWEFRLEIDSAVGTDPFRVLATVLSPDGDEFDCATLIAPRLGEDPNPERIPFEPIDREARWAELEEEEFE
;
A
#
# COMPACT_ATOMS: atom_id res chain seq x y z
N MET A 1 50.13 67.85 6.45
CA MET A 1 50.55 66.80 7.40
C MET A 1 49.67 65.59 7.10
N VAL A 2 50.19 64.63 6.33
CA VAL A 2 49.43 63.47 5.84
C VAL A 2 49.78 62.27 6.72
N THR A 3 48.81 61.77 7.48
CA THR A 3 48.94 60.57 8.30
C THR A 3 48.65 59.35 7.44
N THR A 4 49.71 58.68 6.98
CA THR A 4 49.60 57.38 6.32
C THR A 4 49.21 56.33 7.35
N ARG A 5 47.95 55.90 7.32
CA ARG A 5 47.42 54.80 8.11
C ARG A 5 47.94 53.49 7.51
N GLU A 6 48.87 52.82 8.20
CA GLU A 6 49.30 51.49 7.80
C GLU A 6 48.12 50.53 7.85
N LYS A 7 47.78 49.94 6.69
CA LYS A 7 46.83 48.82 6.62
C LYS A 7 47.48 47.62 7.28
N GLN A 8 47.03 47.25 8.49
CA GLN A 8 47.29 45.94 9.06
C GLN A 8 46.81 44.88 8.07
N ARG A 9 47.76 44.26 7.36
CA ARG A 9 47.52 43.03 6.60
C ARG A 9 47.42 41.91 7.62
N GLY A 10 46.21 41.66 8.11
CA GLY A 10 45.92 40.52 8.98
C GLY A 10 46.24 39.23 8.23
N GLY A 11 47.34 38.59 8.58
CA GLY A 11 47.63 37.23 8.14
C GLY A 11 46.62 36.29 8.78
N PHE A 12 45.89 35.53 7.96
CA PHE A 12 44.99 34.50 8.43
C PHE A 12 45.81 33.46 9.21
N THR A 13 45.40 33.12 10.42
CA THR A 13 46.16 32.17 11.25
C THR A 13 45.94 30.77 10.66
N LEU A 14 47.01 29.96 10.54
CA LEU A 14 46.92 28.58 10.01
C LEU A 14 45.81 27.76 10.69
N ILE A 15 45.62 27.98 11.99
CA ILE A 15 44.57 27.36 12.80
C ILE A 15 43.17 27.63 12.25
N GLU A 16 42.89 28.85 11.80
CA GLU A 16 41.56 29.21 11.30
C GLU A 16 41.25 28.50 9.98
N VAL A 17 42.25 28.37 9.09
CA VAL A 17 42.13 27.58 7.85
C VAL A 17 41.91 26.11 8.14
N ILE A 18 42.62 25.54 9.12
CA ILE A 18 42.46 24.14 9.53
C ILE A 18 41.04 23.92 10.07
N ILE A 19 40.55 24.81 10.95
CA ILE A 19 39.19 24.71 11.51
C ILE A 19 38.16 24.79 10.40
N ALA A 20 38.29 25.76 9.48
CA ALA A 20 37.39 25.88 8.32
C ALA A 20 37.40 24.62 7.45
N GLY A 21 38.58 24.04 7.21
CA GLY A 21 38.74 22.79 6.46
C GLY A 21 38.07 21.60 7.15
N VAL A 22 38.21 21.47 8.47
CA VAL A 22 37.57 20.39 9.25
C VAL A 22 36.05 20.54 9.22
N ILE A 23 35.53 21.75 9.42
CA ILE A 23 34.08 22.02 9.36
C ILE A 23 33.55 21.71 7.95
N LEU A 24 34.27 22.12 6.91
CA LEU A 24 33.91 21.83 5.52
C LEU A 24 33.86 20.32 5.26
N ALA A 25 34.87 19.57 5.72
CA ALA A 25 34.93 18.13 5.55
C ALA A 25 33.75 17.42 6.25
N LEU A 26 33.42 17.82 7.48
CA LEU A 26 32.27 17.28 8.22
C LEU A 26 30.94 17.62 7.53
N GLY A 27 30.80 18.84 7.01
CA GLY A 27 29.63 19.27 6.25
C GLY A 27 29.45 18.45 4.98
N ALA A 28 30.52 18.29 4.18
CA ALA A 28 30.48 17.49 2.96
C ALA A 28 30.15 16.01 3.25
N ALA A 29 30.77 15.43 4.28
CA ALA A 29 30.51 14.04 4.68
C ALA A 29 29.04 13.82 5.11
N SER A 30 28.47 14.76 5.87
CA SER A 30 27.07 14.67 6.29
C SER A 30 26.09 14.81 5.12
N LEU A 31 26.35 15.73 4.19
CA LEU A 31 25.54 15.88 2.97
C LEU A 31 25.55 14.61 2.12
N LEU A 32 26.72 14.03 1.86
CA LEU A 32 26.83 12.79 1.09
C LEU A 32 26.10 11.62 1.76
N SER A 33 26.16 11.55 3.09
CA SER A 33 25.44 10.53 3.86
C SER A 33 23.92 10.69 3.74
N LEU A 34 23.42 11.92 3.82
CA LEU A 34 21.99 12.22 3.64
C LEU A 34 21.52 11.88 2.23
N THR A 35 22.28 12.24 1.20
CA THR A 35 21.95 11.91 -0.19
C THR A 35 21.89 10.40 -0.41
N SER A 36 22.87 9.66 0.12
CA SER A 36 22.90 8.19 0.01
C SER A 36 21.69 7.55 0.69
N ARG A 37 21.33 8.05 1.88
CA ARG A 37 20.15 7.58 2.61
C ARG A 37 18.85 7.90 1.88
N ALA A 38 18.74 9.10 1.30
CA ALA A 38 17.57 9.51 0.52
C ALA A 38 17.37 8.61 -0.70
N LEU A 39 18.44 8.29 -1.43
CA LEU A 39 18.39 7.37 -2.57
C LEU A 39 17.95 5.96 -2.18
N GLN A 40 18.48 5.44 -1.06
CA GLN A 40 18.04 4.13 -0.55
C GLN A 40 16.56 4.13 -0.14
N MET A 41 16.11 5.20 0.53
CA MET A 41 14.70 5.35 0.89
C MET A 41 13.80 5.45 -0.35
N GLN A 42 14.24 6.14 -1.40
CA GLN A 42 13.50 6.24 -2.65
C GLN A 42 13.34 4.87 -3.33
N ARG A 43 14.43 4.11 -3.49
CA ARG A 43 14.38 2.76 -4.08
C ARG A 43 13.46 1.82 -3.30
N LYS A 44 13.55 1.86 -1.97
CA LYS A 44 12.66 1.06 -1.12
C LYS A 44 11.20 1.50 -1.23
N GLY A 45 10.94 2.80 -1.43
CA GLY A 45 9.61 3.33 -1.69
C GLY A 45 9.04 2.83 -3.02
N GLU A 46 9.86 2.85 -4.07
CA GLU A 46 9.51 2.33 -5.40
C GLU A 46 9.13 0.85 -5.34
N GLN A 47 9.97 0.02 -4.70
CA GLN A 47 9.65 -1.41 -4.52
C GLN A 47 8.34 -1.64 -3.78
N LYS A 48 8.05 -0.86 -2.74
CA LYS A 48 6.78 -0.96 -2.01
C LYS A 48 5.57 -0.58 -2.86
N ILE A 49 5.71 0.42 -3.73
CA ILE A 49 4.63 0.84 -4.63
C ILE A 49 4.37 -0.26 -5.65
N ILE A 50 5.42 -0.84 -6.23
CA ILE A 50 5.30 -1.96 -7.17
C ILE A 50 4.66 -3.17 -6.47
N ALA A 51 5.18 -3.58 -5.31
CA ALA A 51 4.64 -4.70 -4.55
C ALA A 51 3.16 -4.49 -4.20
N ALA A 52 2.77 -3.30 -3.75
CA ALA A 52 1.38 -2.99 -3.45
C ALA A 52 0.48 -3.08 -4.69
N SER A 53 0.96 -2.60 -5.85
CA SER A 53 0.24 -2.71 -7.12
C SER A 53 0.06 -4.17 -7.55
N LEU A 54 1.11 -5.00 -7.45
CA LEU A 54 1.06 -6.41 -7.80
C LEU A 54 0.12 -7.19 -6.87
N LEU A 55 0.18 -6.92 -5.56
CA LEU A 55 -0.71 -7.53 -4.58
C LEU A 55 -2.18 -7.16 -4.87
N ASP A 56 -2.46 -5.90 -5.20
CA ASP A 56 -3.81 -5.45 -5.55
C ASP A 56 -4.32 -6.13 -6.83
N GLU A 57 -3.49 -6.23 -7.86
CA GLU A 57 -3.83 -6.91 -9.12
C GLU A 57 -4.16 -8.40 -8.89
N ILE A 58 -3.30 -9.11 -8.14
CA ILE A 58 -3.51 -10.51 -7.79
C ILE A 58 -4.83 -10.68 -7.04
N LEU A 59 -5.04 -9.90 -5.97
CA LEU A 59 -6.24 -10.01 -5.14
C LEU A 59 -7.51 -9.61 -5.90
N SER A 60 -7.43 -8.61 -6.78
CA SER A 60 -8.52 -8.20 -7.66
C SER A 60 -8.89 -9.29 -8.65
N THR A 61 -7.90 -9.99 -9.20
CA THR A 61 -8.12 -11.14 -10.10
C THR A 61 -8.82 -12.28 -9.37
N VAL A 62 -8.37 -12.63 -8.16
CA VAL A 62 -9.03 -13.65 -7.33
C VAL A 62 -10.46 -13.25 -6.99
N LEU A 63 -10.71 -11.97 -6.70
CA LEU A 63 -12.05 -11.45 -6.45
C LEU A 63 -12.95 -11.52 -7.70
N MET A 64 -12.39 -11.20 -8.86
CA MET A 64 -13.11 -11.17 -10.15
C MET A 64 -13.39 -12.56 -10.72
N GLU A 65 -12.59 -13.57 -10.41
CA GLU A 65 -12.88 -14.95 -10.81
C GLU A 65 -13.67 -15.69 -9.74
N GLY A 66 -13.37 -15.42 -8.47
CA GLY A 66 -13.86 -16.15 -7.32
C GLY A 66 -12.79 -17.11 -6.79
N PRO A 67 -12.56 -17.18 -5.45
CA PRO A 67 -11.48 -18.00 -4.88
C PRO A 67 -11.54 -19.49 -5.24
N GLN A 68 -12.74 -20.06 -5.35
CA GLN A 68 -12.92 -21.49 -5.68
C GLN A 68 -12.54 -21.80 -7.13
N ASP A 69 -12.93 -20.93 -8.04
CA ASP A 69 -12.70 -21.08 -9.48
C ASP A 69 -11.24 -20.79 -9.82
N PHE A 70 -10.65 -19.78 -9.16
CA PHE A 70 -9.26 -19.40 -9.34
C PHE A 70 -8.29 -20.56 -9.06
N VAL A 71 -8.48 -21.30 -7.95
CA VAL A 71 -7.64 -22.45 -7.56
C VAL A 71 -7.67 -23.57 -8.61
N GLN A 72 -8.78 -23.71 -9.34
CA GLN A 72 -8.94 -24.77 -10.35
C GLN A 72 -8.33 -24.40 -11.70
N MET A 73 -8.33 -23.10 -12.04
CA MET A 73 -7.95 -22.61 -13.37
C MET A 73 -6.54 -22.01 -13.42
N ASN A 74 -6.03 -21.52 -12.29
CA ASN A 74 -4.78 -20.77 -12.25
C ASN A 74 -3.74 -21.43 -11.33
N SER A 75 -2.48 -21.05 -11.55
CA SER A 75 -1.39 -21.43 -10.65
C SER A 75 -1.38 -20.53 -9.42
N LEU A 76 -1.19 -21.12 -8.24
CA LEU A 76 -1.08 -20.38 -6.97
C LEU A 76 0.32 -19.82 -6.73
N SER A 77 1.27 -20.03 -7.64
CA SER A 77 2.61 -19.48 -7.54
C SER A 77 3.23 -19.38 -8.93
N GLY A 78 4.11 -18.41 -9.12
CA GLY A 78 4.83 -18.22 -10.38
C GLY A 78 5.56 -16.90 -10.42
N THR A 79 5.94 -16.48 -11.62
CA THR A 79 6.45 -15.13 -11.90
C THR A 79 5.30 -14.22 -12.27
N CYS A 80 5.40 -12.94 -11.92
CA CYS A 80 4.42 -11.94 -12.34
C CYS A 80 4.49 -11.68 -13.85
N ASP A 81 3.45 -11.04 -14.38
CA ASP A 81 3.38 -10.69 -15.80
C ASP A 81 4.30 -9.52 -16.15
N PRO A 82 4.72 -9.39 -17.43
CA PRO A 82 5.52 -8.25 -17.88
C PRO A 82 4.83 -6.92 -17.55
N PRO A 83 5.57 -5.90 -17.07
CA PRO A 83 7.04 -5.78 -17.04
C PRO A 83 7.72 -6.28 -15.76
N PHE A 84 7.04 -7.05 -14.92
CA PHE A 84 7.51 -7.47 -13.59
C PHE A 84 7.86 -8.97 -13.53
N ASP A 85 8.33 -9.55 -14.64
CA ASP A 85 8.70 -10.97 -14.75
C ASP A 85 9.84 -11.41 -13.83
N GLU A 86 10.58 -10.45 -13.27
CA GLU A 86 11.57 -10.65 -12.21
C GLU A 86 10.97 -10.82 -10.80
N TRP A 87 9.69 -10.50 -10.60
CA TRP A 87 8.97 -10.69 -9.35
C TRP A 87 8.30 -12.05 -9.32
N GLU A 88 8.34 -12.69 -8.16
CA GLU A 88 7.63 -13.95 -7.92
C GLU A 88 6.40 -13.69 -7.05
N PHE A 89 5.34 -14.47 -7.27
CA PHE A 89 4.14 -14.44 -6.45
C PHE A 89 3.82 -15.82 -5.88
N ARG A 90 3.12 -15.80 -4.75
CA ARG A 90 2.50 -16.95 -4.12
C ARG A 90 1.15 -16.55 -3.55
N LEU A 91 0.16 -17.43 -3.69
CA LEU A 91 -1.15 -17.33 -3.08
C LEU A 91 -1.40 -18.51 -2.16
N GLU A 92 -1.99 -18.20 -1.02
CA GLU A 92 -2.57 -19.18 -0.11
C GLU A 92 -4.06 -18.84 0.03
N ILE A 93 -4.92 -19.80 -0.30
CA ILE A 93 -6.38 -19.64 -0.23
C ILE A 93 -6.90 -20.67 0.76
N ASP A 94 -7.26 -20.20 1.95
CA ASP A 94 -7.85 -21.04 2.99
C ASP A 94 -9.34 -21.28 2.69
N SER A 95 -9.76 -22.54 2.68
CA SER A 95 -11.12 -22.93 2.34
C SER A 95 -12.14 -22.41 3.35
N ALA A 96 -13.15 -21.70 2.88
CA ALA A 96 -14.33 -21.40 3.66
C ALA A 96 -15.16 -22.66 3.96
N VAL A 97 -15.65 -22.79 5.20
CA VAL A 97 -16.66 -23.80 5.55
C VAL A 97 -18.04 -23.15 5.45
N GLY A 98 -18.90 -23.66 4.56
CA GLY A 98 -20.27 -23.15 4.42
C GLY A 98 -20.33 -21.74 3.83
N THR A 99 -20.81 -20.77 4.60
CA THR A 99 -21.02 -19.36 4.19
C THR A 99 -19.87 -18.43 4.59
N ASP A 100 -18.81 -18.96 5.21
CA ASP A 100 -17.68 -18.15 5.63
C ASP A 100 -16.94 -17.57 4.41
N PRO A 101 -16.28 -16.41 4.55
CA PRO A 101 -15.42 -15.90 3.49
C PRO A 101 -14.13 -16.73 3.40
N PHE A 102 -13.59 -16.85 2.19
CA PHE A 102 -12.25 -17.37 1.95
C PHE A 102 -11.22 -16.36 2.45
N ARG A 103 -10.20 -16.84 3.16
CA ARG A 103 -9.03 -16.03 3.45
C ARG A 103 -8.01 -16.22 2.34
N VAL A 104 -7.69 -15.13 1.66
CA VAL A 104 -6.73 -15.11 0.55
C VAL A 104 -5.52 -14.31 1.00
N LEU A 105 -4.36 -14.96 1.10
CA LEU A 105 -3.07 -14.36 1.36
C LEU A 105 -2.29 -14.33 0.05
N ALA A 106 -2.02 -13.13 -0.46
CA ALA A 106 -1.11 -12.93 -1.57
C ALA A 106 0.24 -12.49 -1.03
N THR A 107 1.30 -13.06 -1.57
CA THR A 107 2.69 -12.75 -1.25
C THR A 107 3.44 -12.48 -2.55
N VAL A 108 4.23 -11.41 -2.59
CA VAL A 108 5.14 -11.11 -3.70
C VAL A 108 6.58 -10.99 -3.18
N LEU A 109 7.51 -11.57 -3.92
CA LEU A 109 8.94 -11.55 -3.64
C LEU A 109 9.64 -10.63 -4.65
N SER A 110 10.33 -9.63 -4.13
CA SER A 110 11.15 -8.71 -4.92
C SER A 110 12.42 -9.40 -5.42
N PRO A 111 12.99 -8.97 -6.56
CA PRO A 111 14.30 -9.44 -7.03
C PRO A 111 15.44 -9.28 -6.01
N ASP A 112 15.31 -8.29 -5.12
CA ASP A 112 16.26 -8.03 -4.03
C ASP A 112 16.08 -8.98 -2.83
N GLY A 113 15.06 -9.84 -2.85
CA GLY A 113 14.73 -10.81 -1.80
C GLY A 113 13.80 -10.28 -0.71
N ASP A 114 13.29 -9.05 -0.83
CA ASP A 114 12.28 -8.50 0.08
C ASP A 114 10.90 -9.14 -0.20
N GLU A 115 10.24 -9.62 0.84
CA GLU A 115 8.91 -10.23 0.78
C GLU A 115 7.83 -9.24 1.25
N PHE A 116 6.71 -9.19 0.52
CA PHE A 116 5.55 -8.36 0.84
C PHE A 116 4.29 -9.20 0.77
N ASP A 117 3.43 -9.07 1.77
CA ASP A 117 2.20 -9.84 1.86
C ASP A 117 0.97 -8.96 2.09
N CYS A 118 -0.19 -9.46 1.65
CA CYS A 118 -1.48 -8.86 1.93
C CYS A 118 -2.54 -9.96 2.02
N ALA A 119 -3.30 -9.93 3.12
CA ALA A 119 -4.40 -10.85 3.35
C ALA A 119 -5.74 -10.13 3.24
N THR A 120 -6.71 -10.77 2.60
CA THR A 120 -8.09 -10.29 2.49
C THR A 120 -9.10 -11.43 2.66
N LEU A 121 -10.35 -11.05 2.93
CA LEU A 121 -11.47 -11.97 3.03
C LEU A 121 -12.39 -11.78 1.82
N ILE A 122 -12.61 -12.84 1.05
CA ILE A 122 -13.43 -12.83 -0.16
C ILE A 122 -14.60 -13.78 0.02
N ALA A 123 -15.82 -13.26 -0.14
CA ALA A 123 -17.02 -14.07 -0.04
C ALA A 123 -17.11 -15.09 -1.20
N PRO A 124 -17.66 -16.30 -0.96
CA PRO A 124 -17.99 -17.22 -2.04
C PRO A 124 -18.94 -16.58 -3.04
N ARG A 125 -18.80 -16.93 -4.32
CA ARG A 125 -19.80 -16.60 -5.33
C ARG A 125 -21.04 -17.46 -5.11
N LEU A 126 -22.17 -16.82 -4.85
CA LEU A 126 -23.46 -17.48 -4.65
C LEU A 126 -24.12 -17.76 -6.02
N GLY A 127 -23.46 -18.55 -6.87
CA GLY A 127 -24.00 -18.95 -8.19
C GLY A 127 -24.45 -17.82 -9.12
N GLU A 128 -25.19 -18.18 -10.17
CA GLU A 128 -25.89 -17.25 -11.08
C GLU A 128 -27.36 -17.03 -10.66
N ASP A 129 -27.77 -17.55 -9.51
CA ASP A 129 -29.15 -17.44 -9.07
C ASP A 129 -29.53 -15.95 -9.00
N PRO A 130 -30.59 -15.52 -9.72
CA PRO A 130 -30.98 -14.13 -9.73
C PRO A 130 -31.20 -13.70 -8.28
N ASN A 131 -30.61 -12.55 -7.93
CA ASN A 131 -30.83 -11.95 -6.63
C ASN A 131 -32.33 -12.00 -6.33
N PRO A 132 -32.76 -12.60 -5.21
CA PRO A 132 -34.17 -12.71 -4.92
C PRO A 132 -34.77 -11.31 -4.96
N GLU A 133 -35.94 -11.18 -5.58
CA GLU A 133 -36.63 -9.90 -5.65
C GLU A 133 -36.84 -9.39 -4.21
N ARG A 134 -36.10 -8.33 -3.85
CA ARG A 134 -36.21 -7.68 -2.54
C ARG A 134 -37.40 -6.72 -2.54
N ILE A 135 -38.55 -7.22 -2.98
CA ILE A 135 -39.81 -6.51 -2.88
C ILE A 135 -40.62 -7.15 -1.74
N PRO A 136 -41.21 -6.35 -0.85
CA PRO A 136 -42.22 -6.86 0.05
C PRO A 136 -43.31 -7.60 -0.73
N PHE A 137 -43.72 -8.78 -0.27
CA PHE A 137 -44.81 -9.56 -0.89
C PHE A 137 -46.12 -8.77 -0.93
N GLU A 138 -46.31 -7.90 0.04
CA GLU A 138 -47.47 -7.02 0.15
C GLU A 138 -47.02 -5.57 -0.05
N PRO A 139 -47.75 -4.78 -0.85
CA PRO A 139 -47.53 -3.34 -0.91
C PRO A 139 -47.58 -2.77 0.51
N ILE A 140 -46.60 -1.94 0.85
CA ILE A 140 -46.58 -1.26 2.15
C ILE A 140 -47.79 -0.32 2.21
N ASP A 141 -48.82 -0.72 2.96
CA ASP A 141 -49.97 0.14 3.24
C ASP A 141 -49.54 1.21 4.26
N ARG A 142 -49.31 2.41 3.75
CA ARG A 142 -48.92 3.54 4.57
C ARG A 142 -50.12 4.12 5.32
N GLU A 143 -51.31 4.10 4.73
CA GLU A 143 -52.50 4.71 5.33
C GLU A 143 -52.94 3.94 6.57
N ALA A 144 -52.98 2.60 6.49
CA ALA A 144 -53.26 1.74 7.64
C ALA A 144 -52.27 1.97 8.79
N ARG A 145 -50.97 2.08 8.48
CA ARG A 145 -49.93 2.34 9.49
C ARG A 145 -50.08 3.71 10.16
N TRP A 146 -50.46 4.75 9.42
CA TRP A 146 -50.71 6.08 10.01
C TRP A 146 -51.97 6.07 10.89
N ALA A 147 -53.01 5.34 10.50
CA ALA A 147 -54.23 5.21 11.30
C ALA A 147 -53.98 4.45 12.62
N GLU A 148 -53.19 3.37 12.60
CA GLU A 148 -52.79 2.65 13.83
C GLU A 148 -51.98 3.54 14.78
N LEU A 149 -51.05 4.35 14.25
CA LEU A 149 -50.26 5.28 15.06
C LEU A 149 -51.11 6.43 15.65
N GLU A 150 -52.10 6.93 14.91
CA GLU A 150 -53.04 7.92 15.43
C GLU A 150 -53.91 7.31 16.54
N GLU A 151 -54.46 6.10 16.34
CA GLU A 151 -55.25 5.42 17.38
C GLU A 151 -54.44 5.14 18.66
N GLU A 152 -53.17 4.76 18.56
CA GLU A 152 -52.25 4.62 19.71
C GLU A 152 -51.90 5.97 20.38
N GLU A 153 -51.93 7.10 19.67
CA GLU A 153 -51.68 8.44 20.24
C GLU A 153 -52.88 8.97 21.05
N PHE A 154 -54.08 8.44 20.79
CA PHE A 154 -55.33 8.84 21.44
C PHE A 154 -55.81 7.90 22.57
N GLU A 155 -55.10 6.80 22.86
CA GLU A 155 -55.23 5.97 24.08
C GLU A 155 -54.32 6.43 25.23
#